data_AF-A0A2G9TV98-F1
#
_entry.id   AF-A0A2G9TV98-F1
#
_cell.length_a   1.000
_cell.length_b   1.000
_cell.length_c   1.000
_cell.angle_alpha   90.00
_cell.angle_beta   90.00
_cell.angle_gamma   90.00
#
_symmetry.space_group_name_H-M   'P 1'
#
loop_
_entity.id
_entity.type
_entity.pdbx_description
1 polymer ?
#
loop_
_entity_poly.entity_id
_entity_poly.type
_entity_poly.pdbx_seq_one_letter_code
_entity_poly.pdbx_strand_id
1 'polypeptide(L)'
;PGHNGDFGKYIPKTNDNFGLLYDYGSIMHYAAADYSTNGQLTLRPLDYNYVQTIGGPFIGFVDYYMMNFLYNCTVRGYGKLYEPRPVYSGVLQ
;
A
#
# COMPACT_ATOMS: atom_id res chain seq x y z
N PRO A 1 -22.40 -1.36 10.63
CA PRO A 1 -22.13 -0.34 11.68
C PRO A 1 -20.88 -0.75 12.47
N GLY A 2 -19.87 0.12 12.62
CA GLY A 2 -18.66 -0.19 13.40
C GLY A 2 -17.32 -0.17 12.64
N HIS A 3 -17.30 0.13 11.34
CA HIS A 3 -16.08 0.11 10.50
C HIS A 3 -15.42 1.48 10.30
N ASN A 4 -15.84 2.51 11.05
CA ASN A 4 -15.35 3.87 10.87
C ASN A 4 -13.84 4.00 11.17
N GLY A 5 -13.30 3.10 11.99
CA GLY A 5 -11.87 3.04 12.30
C GLY A 5 -11.01 2.44 11.18
N ASP A 6 -11.60 1.66 10.28
CA ASP A 6 -10.88 0.87 9.27
C ASP A 6 -10.33 1.77 8.13
N PHE A 7 -10.90 2.98 7.97
CA PHE A 7 -10.49 3.97 6.96
C PHE A 7 -9.52 5.03 7.50
N GLY A 8 -9.07 4.89 8.75
CA GLY A 8 -8.10 5.80 9.36
C GLY A 8 -6.77 5.78 8.63
N LYS A 9 -6.23 6.95 8.31
CA LYS A 9 -4.89 7.07 7.72
C LYS A 9 -3.84 7.04 8.82
N TYR A 10 -2.80 6.23 8.64
CA TYR A 10 -1.61 6.30 9.49
C TYR A 10 -0.79 7.56 9.19
N ILE A 11 -0.11 8.06 10.23
CA ILE A 11 0.80 9.21 10.09
C ILE A 11 2.17 8.75 9.58
N PRO A 12 2.95 9.63 8.89
CA PRO A 12 4.28 9.28 8.39
C PRO A 12 5.28 8.84 9.47
N LYS A 13 5.05 9.22 10.74
CA LYS A 13 5.89 8.79 11.87
C LYS A 13 5.76 7.29 12.18
N THR A 14 4.63 6.68 11.85
CA THR A 14 4.30 5.29 12.21
C THR A 14 4.09 4.41 10.98
N ASN A 15 4.22 4.96 9.78
CA ASN A 15 4.01 4.26 8.51
C ASN A 15 4.97 4.78 7.44
N ASP A 16 5.64 3.88 6.75
CA ASP A 16 6.58 4.16 5.66
C ASP A 16 6.15 3.39 4.41
N ASN A 17 6.24 4.03 3.25
CA ASN A 17 5.94 3.42 1.94
C ASN A 17 7.22 2.98 1.20
N PHE A 18 8.40 3.18 1.78
CA PHE A 18 9.70 2.85 1.20
C PHE A 18 9.95 3.51 -0.17
N GLY A 19 9.29 4.64 -0.44
CA GLY A 19 9.34 5.33 -1.72
C GLY A 19 8.56 4.64 -2.85
N LEU A 20 7.74 3.64 -2.54
CA LEU A 20 6.87 2.96 -3.49
C LEU A 20 5.60 3.77 -3.76
N LEU A 21 5.10 3.66 -4.99
CA LEU A 21 3.85 4.30 -5.41
C LEU A 21 2.64 3.53 -4.88
N TYR A 22 1.49 4.21 -4.85
CA TYR A 22 0.22 3.60 -4.48
C TYR A 22 -0.20 2.57 -5.53
N ASP A 23 -0.41 1.33 -5.10
CA ASP A 23 -0.87 0.24 -5.96
C ASP A 23 -2.37 0.04 -5.80
N TYR A 24 -3.15 0.51 -6.80
CA TYR A 24 -4.59 0.32 -6.84
C TYR A 24 -4.99 -1.15 -6.88
N GLY A 25 -4.16 -2.02 -7.46
CA GLY A 25 -4.44 -3.45 -7.63
C GLY A 25 -3.89 -4.33 -6.52
N SER A 26 -3.32 -3.74 -5.47
CA SER A 26 -2.76 -4.47 -4.33
C SER A 26 -3.80 -5.36 -3.67
N ILE A 27 -3.38 -6.55 -3.25
CA ILE A 27 -4.21 -7.47 -2.46
C ILE A 27 -4.60 -6.88 -1.09
N MET A 28 -3.84 -5.88 -0.63
CA MET A 28 -4.06 -5.17 0.62
C MET A 28 -5.06 -4.01 0.47
N HIS A 29 -5.51 -3.71 -0.75
CA HIS A 29 -6.45 -2.63 -1.00
C HIS A 29 -7.90 -3.10 -0.86
N TYR A 30 -8.73 -2.36 -0.10
CA TYR A 30 -10.18 -2.62 -0.01
C TYR A 30 -10.88 -2.52 -1.37
N ALA A 31 -11.92 -3.32 -1.58
CA ALA A 31 -12.79 -3.19 -2.74
C ALA A 31 -13.67 -1.94 -2.66
N ALA A 32 -14.15 -1.47 -3.80
CA ALA A 32 -14.86 -0.20 -3.92
C ALA A 32 -16.12 -0.06 -3.05
N ALA A 33 -16.78 -1.19 -2.74
CA ALA A 33 -18.01 -1.26 -1.95
C ALA A 33 -17.83 -1.95 -0.59
N ASP A 34 -16.59 -2.13 -0.12
CA ASP A 34 -16.34 -2.78 1.17
C ASP A 34 -17.03 -2.01 2.32
N TYR A 35 -17.67 -2.77 3.21
CA TYR A 35 -18.48 -2.25 4.32
C TYR A 35 -19.69 -1.40 3.91
N SER A 36 -20.07 -1.39 2.62
CA SER A 36 -21.30 -0.76 2.15
C SER A 36 -22.54 -1.49 2.66
N THR A 37 -23.53 -0.75 3.15
CA THR A 37 -24.84 -1.29 3.57
C THR A 37 -25.96 -1.01 2.57
N ASN A 38 -25.71 -0.14 1.59
CA ASN A 38 -26.68 0.30 0.60
C ASN A 38 -26.26 -0.02 -0.84
N GLY A 39 -25.18 -0.80 -1.01
CA GLY A 39 -24.61 -1.16 -2.32
C GLY A 39 -23.91 -0.01 -3.05
N GLN A 40 -23.80 1.17 -2.44
CA GLN A 40 -23.04 2.29 -3.00
C GLN A 40 -21.55 2.16 -2.65
N LEU A 41 -20.70 2.82 -3.44
CA LEU A 41 -19.26 2.82 -3.22
C LEU A 41 -18.92 3.52 -1.90
N THR A 42 -18.13 2.86 -1.06
CA THR A 42 -17.52 3.44 0.15
C THR A 42 -16.15 4.05 -0.17
N LEU A 43 -15.47 3.52 -1.19
CA LEU A 43 -14.20 4.01 -1.70
C LEU A 43 -14.31 4.31 -3.19
N ARG A 44 -13.96 5.55 -3.55
CA ARG A 44 -13.89 6.00 -4.94
C ARG A 44 -12.45 6.42 -5.25
N PRO A 45 -11.74 5.69 -6.13
CA PRO A 45 -10.46 6.13 -6.67
C PRO A 45 -10.54 7.54 -7.27
N LEU A 46 -9.43 8.28 -7.23
CA LEU A 46 -9.35 9.60 -7.86
C LEU A 46 -9.48 9.49 -9.38
N ASP A 47 -8.79 8.52 -9.98
CA ASP A 47 -9.02 8.11 -11.37
C ASP A 47 -10.04 6.97 -11.39
N TYR A 48 -11.22 7.26 -11.92
CA TYR A 48 -12.37 6.34 -11.94
C TYR A 48 -12.11 5.07 -12.75
N ASN A 49 -11.12 5.05 -13.65
CA ASN A 49 -10.76 3.85 -14.40
C ASN A 49 -10.30 2.68 -13.50
N TYR A 50 -9.85 2.99 -12.27
CA TYR A 50 -9.39 2.00 -11.31
C TYR A 50 -10.47 1.46 -10.37
N VAL A 51 -11.75 1.84 -10.53
CA VAL A 51 -12.86 1.36 -9.68
C VAL A 51 -12.97 -0.16 -9.65
N GLN A 52 -12.69 -0.82 -10.77
CA GLN A 52 -12.69 -2.29 -10.86
C GLN A 52 -11.34 -2.92 -10.54
N THR A 53 -10.29 -2.11 -10.36
CA THR A 53 -8.94 -2.59 -10.02
C THR A 53 -8.75 -2.72 -8.51
N ILE A 54 -9.35 -1.81 -7.73
CA ILE A 54 -9.28 -1.84 -6.27
C ILE A 54 -10.01 -3.06 -5.69
N GLY A 55 -9.45 -3.67 -4.64
CA GLY A 55 -9.95 -4.95 -4.13
C GLY A 55 -9.48 -6.16 -4.93
N GLY A 56 -8.35 -6.05 -5.64
CA GLY A 56 -7.80 -7.13 -6.45
C GLY A 56 -7.49 -8.39 -5.62
N PRO A 57 -7.78 -9.61 -6.12
CA PRO A 57 -7.58 -10.85 -5.35
C PRO A 57 -6.14 -11.41 -5.45
N PHE A 58 -5.22 -10.68 -6.07
CA PHE A 58 -3.88 -11.18 -6.41
C PHE A 58 -2.78 -10.36 -5.74
N ILE A 59 -1.70 -11.03 -5.33
CA ILE A 59 -0.51 -10.38 -4.80
C ILE A 59 0.17 -9.60 -5.92
N GLY A 60 0.22 -8.27 -5.79
CA GLY A 60 0.87 -7.37 -6.73
C GLY A 60 2.40 -7.42 -6.62
N PHE A 61 3.07 -6.90 -7.65
CA PHE A 61 4.54 -6.77 -7.62
C PHE A 61 4.99 -5.85 -6.48
N VAL A 62 4.25 -4.75 -6.24
CA VAL A 62 4.55 -3.80 -5.16
C VAL A 62 4.41 -4.47 -3.80
N ASP A 63 3.35 -5.27 -3.58
CA ASP A 63 3.15 -6.03 -2.34
C ASP A 63 4.33 -6.96 -2.05
N TYR A 64 4.69 -7.77 -3.05
CA TYR A 64 5.80 -8.71 -2.95
C TYR A 64 7.14 -8.02 -2.68
N TYR A 65 7.42 -6.93 -3.42
CA TYR A 65 8.64 -6.16 -3.26
C TYR A 65 8.72 -5.48 -1.88
N MET A 66 7.62 -4.86 -1.42
CA MET A 66 7.54 -4.22 -0.11
C MET A 66 7.82 -5.21 1.02
N MET A 67 7.25 -6.42 0.96
CA MET A 67 7.51 -7.47 1.95
C MET A 67 8.97 -7.93 1.93
N ASN A 68 9.55 -8.13 0.75
CA ASN A 68 10.97 -8.45 0.64
C ASN A 68 11.86 -7.35 1.19
N PHE A 69 11.51 -6.08 0.96
CA PHE A 69 12.24 -4.95 1.48
C PHE A 69 12.15 -4.90 3.02
N LEU A 70 10.96 -5.08 3.58
CA LEU A 70 10.72 -5.07 5.03
C LEU A 70 11.49 -6.17 5.78
N TYR A 71 11.59 -7.36 5.17
CA TYR A 71 12.24 -8.53 5.78
C TYR A 71 13.67 -8.80 5.27
N ASN A 72 14.29 -7.84 4.56
CA ASN A 72 15.63 -7.97 3.99
C ASN A 72 15.81 -9.18 3.05
N CYS A 73 14.76 -9.58 2.35
CA CYS A 73 14.75 -10.68 1.36
C CYS A 73 15.04 -10.20 -0.08
N THR A 74 15.55 -8.98 -0.27
CA THR A 74 15.94 -8.43 -1.59
C THR A 74 17.28 -8.98 -2.08
N VAL A 75 18.11 -9.56 -1.20
CA VAL A 75 19.47 -9.98 -1.52
C VAL A 75 19.54 -11.50 -1.68
N ARG A 76 19.41 -11.99 -2.91
CA ARG A 76 19.64 -13.40 -3.23
C ARG A 76 21.08 -13.62 -3.68
N GLY A 77 22.04 -13.47 -2.77
CA GLY A 77 23.44 -13.81 -3.02
C GLY A 77 24.21 -12.83 -3.91
N TYR A 78 25.42 -12.48 -3.47
CA TYR A 78 26.44 -11.62 -4.11
C TYR A 78 26.14 -10.12 -4.17
N GLY A 79 26.73 -9.42 -3.19
CA GLY A 79 27.04 -7.99 -3.29
C GLY A 79 25.92 -7.08 -2.82
N LYS A 80 26.23 -6.27 -1.80
CA LYS A 80 25.42 -5.13 -1.37
C LYS A 80 25.16 -4.22 -2.58
N LEU A 81 23.99 -4.33 -3.19
CA LEU A 81 23.46 -3.34 -4.13
C LEU A 81 22.19 -2.72 -3.54
N TYR A 82 22.34 -2.11 -2.37
CA TYR A 82 21.62 -0.92 -1.89
C TYR A 82 22.06 -0.70 -0.45
N GLU A 83 22.72 0.41 -0.16
CA GLU A 83 22.74 0.90 1.22
C GLU A 83 21.33 1.41 1.51
N PRO A 84 20.60 0.88 2.53
CA PRO A 84 19.39 1.53 2.99
C PRO A 84 19.79 2.95 3.37
N ARG A 85 19.20 3.96 2.73
CA ARG A 85 19.41 5.36 3.15
C ARG A 85 19.13 5.41 4.65
N PRO A 86 20.04 6.00 5.45
CA PRO A 86 19.84 6.07 6.90
C PRO A 86 18.48 6.72 7.16
N VAL A 87 17.63 5.97 7.85
CA VAL A 87 16.28 6.40 8.21
C VAL A 87 16.38 7.43 9.32
N TYR A 88 16.94 8.61 9.06
CA TYR A 88 16.76 9.82 9.88
C TYR A 88 16.95 11.09 9.05
N SER A 89 15.85 11.85 9.00
CA SER A 89 15.76 13.28 8.68
C SER A 89 15.91 13.71 7.21
N GLY A 90 14.77 14.07 6.61
CA GLY A 90 14.71 15.09 5.57
C GLY A 90 14.25 14.61 4.20
N VAL A 91 12.94 14.60 3.95
CA VAL A 91 12.40 15.04 2.66
C VAL A 91 11.21 15.94 2.97
N LEU A 92 11.45 17.24 2.75
CA LEU A 92 10.43 18.25 2.59
C LEU A 92 9.47 17.84 1.47
N GLN A 93 8.18 17.80 1.77
CA GLN A 93 7.12 18.20 0.85
C GLN A 93 6.03 18.86 1.69
#